data_AF-A0A8H6J600-F1
#
_entry.id   AF-A0A8H6J600-F1
#
_cell.length_a   1.000
_cell.length_b   1.000
_cell.length_c   1.000
_cell.angle_alpha   90.00
_cell.angle_beta   90.00
_cell.angle_gamma   90.00
#
_symmetry.space_group_name_H-M   'P 1'
#
loop_
_entity.id
_entity.type
_entity.pdbx_description
1 polymer ?
#
loop_
_entity_poly.entity_id
_entity_poly.type
_entity_poly.pdbx_seq_one_letter_code
_entity_poly.pdbx_strand_id
1 'polypeptide(L)'
;MFANTLMTAVLAASASLVSAASIPISIRAAAAAAAAPAAGKAGSASMTPHDAYSSSIGVLGCKIDINRVAYWPPAVDCNDICVRVTHAGRNVTLLRIDQSGGAHDISYDAWNYLTSGKSATESPQMGGPVDMQWESVDASQCADILDEGGKLPLSASNSINFLSSCLAQPDSYVAKNHVLYNILNPACTWGVDETCTLDLAVSNQPSCPGTLGLTTALANHPVTNIAYGTGKTSVATQ
;
A
#
# COMPACT_ATOMS: atom_id res chain seq x y z
N MET A 1 -90.32 -10.27 -22.09
CA MET A 1 -89.98 -9.90 -23.49
C MET A 1 -88.51 -9.52 -23.49
N PHE A 2 -87.74 -10.01 -24.45
CA PHE A 2 -86.27 -10.04 -24.35
C PHE A 2 -85.60 -8.87 -25.09
N ALA A 3 -84.55 -8.31 -24.49
CA ALA A 3 -83.73 -7.27 -25.11
C ALA A 3 -82.75 -7.88 -26.13
N ASN A 4 -82.44 -7.15 -27.21
CA ASN A 4 -81.55 -7.66 -28.26
C ASN A 4 -80.71 -6.55 -28.94
N THR A 5 -79.43 -6.52 -28.60
CA THR A 5 -78.22 -6.39 -29.45
C THR A 5 -78.21 -5.48 -30.70
N LEU A 6 -77.35 -4.45 -30.68
CA LEU A 6 -76.29 -4.10 -31.68
C LEU A 6 -75.49 -2.87 -31.11
N MET A 7 -74.16 -2.69 -31.16
CA MET A 7 -73.15 -2.69 -32.25
C MET A 7 -73.49 -1.69 -33.39
N THR A 8 -72.63 -0.76 -33.85
CA THR A 8 -71.22 -0.37 -33.55
C THR A 8 -71.07 1.12 -33.99
N ALA A 9 -69.99 1.91 -33.88
CA ALA A 9 -68.56 1.74 -33.59
C ALA A 9 -67.96 3.04 -32.96
N VAL A 10 -66.63 3.27 -33.08
CA VAL A 10 -65.93 4.52 -32.70
C VAL A 10 -65.08 5.04 -33.86
N LEU A 11 -65.12 6.34 -34.13
CA LEU A 11 -64.11 7.08 -34.92
C LEU A 11 -64.24 8.59 -34.63
N ALA A 12 -63.18 9.21 -34.11
CA ALA A 12 -63.07 10.66 -33.93
C ALA A 12 -61.79 11.14 -34.61
N ALA A 13 -61.91 12.16 -35.47
CA ALA A 13 -60.78 12.65 -36.26
C ALA A 13 -59.88 13.60 -35.43
N SER A 14 -58.58 13.37 -35.47
CA SER A 14 -57.57 14.24 -34.86
C SER A 14 -57.00 15.24 -35.88
N ALA A 15 -56.95 16.53 -35.51
CA ALA A 15 -56.34 17.56 -36.33
C ALA A 15 -54.80 17.50 -36.21
N SER A 16 -54.10 17.49 -37.35
CA SER A 16 -52.63 17.46 -37.38
C SER A 16 -52.03 18.85 -37.18
N LEU A 17 -51.25 19.04 -36.11
CA LEU A 17 -50.39 20.22 -35.94
C LEU A 17 -49.02 19.97 -36.55
N VAL A 18 -48.47 20.99 -37.22
CA VAL A 18 -47.13 20.94 -37.82
C VAL A 18 -46.08 21.03 -36.71
N SER A 19 -45.31 19.96 -36.53
CA SER A 19 -44.19 19.93 -35.57
C SER A 19 -42.91 20.39 -36.26
N ALA A 20 -42.22 21.38 -35.68
CA ALA A 20 -40.93 21.85 -36.17
C ALA A 20 -39.83 20.82 -35.87
N ALA A 21 -38.99 20.50 -36.86
CA ALA A 21 -37.93 19.52 -36.75
C ALA A 21 -36.70 20.06 -35.97
N SER A 22 -36.85 20.22 -34.66
CA SER A 22 -35.75 20.51 -33.75
C SER A 22 -34.79 19.32 -33.72
N ILE A 23 -33.62 19.45 -34.37
CA ILE A 23 -32.57 18.43 -34.33
C ILE A 23 -32.03 18.34 -32.90
N PRO A 24 -32.17 17.20 -32.18
CA PRO A 24 -31.59 17.06 -30.87
C PRO A 24 -30.09 16.82 -31.02
N ILE A 25 -29.29 17.87 -30.80
CA ILE A 25 -27.87 17.71 -30.53
C ILE A 25 -27.76 16.99 -29.19
N SER A 26 -27.69 15.65 -29.24
CA SER A 26 -27.44 14.80 -28.09
C SER A 26 -26.02 15.02 -27.59
N ILE A 27 -25.84 16.10 -26.81
CA ILE A 27 -24.65 16.29 -25.99
C ILE A 27 -24.66 15.15 -24.98
N ARG A 28 -24.00 14.04 -25.33
CA ARG A 28 -23.60 13.01 -24.38
C ARG A 28 -22.58 13.66 -23.45
N ALA A 29 -23.08 14.28 -22.39
CA ALA A 29 -22.30 14.53 -21.20
C ALA A 29 -21.78 13.17 -20.75
N ALA A 30 -20.52 12.87 -21.10
CA ALA A 30 -19.82 11.73 -20.57
C ALA A 30 -19.64 12.02 -19.08
N ALA A 31 -20.57 11.52 -18.27
CA ALA A 31 -20.38 11.42 -16.85
C ALA A 31 -19.16 10.51 -16.66
N ALA A 32 -18.00 11.12 -16.48
CA ALA A 32 -16.84 10.45 -15.96
C ALA A 32 -17.28 9.91 -14.60
N ALA A 33 -17.53 8.60 -14.55
CA ALA A 33 -17.67 7.89 -13.30
C ALA A 33 -16.31 8.01 -12.63
N ALA A 34 -16.14 9.05 -11.80
CA ALA A 34 -15.07 9.11 -10.84
C ALA A 34 -15.20 7.82 -10.03
N ALA A 35 -14.27 6.89 -10.26
CA ALA A 35 -14.26 5.64 -9.53
C ALA A 35 -14.14 6.02 -8.05
N ALA A 36 -15.22 5.80 -7.29
CA ALA A 36 -15.12 5.88 -5.85
C ALA A 36 -13.97 4.95 -5.46
N PRO A 37 -12.94 5.43 -4.73
CA PRO A 37 -11.83 4.58 -4.34
C PRO A 37 -12.40 3.34 -3.67
N ALA A 38 -11.98 2.15 -4.14
CA ALA A 38 -12.52 0.90 -3.62
C ALA A 38 -12.36 0.92 -2.10
N ALA A 39 -13.48 0.78 -1.37
CA ALA A 39 -13.50 0.96 0.07
C ALA A 39 -12.49 -0.02 0.69
N GLY A 40 -11.41 0.52 1.25
CA GLY A 40 -10.28 -0.25 1.74
C GLY A 40 -10.72 -1.24 2.81
N LYS A 41 -9.99 -2.36 2.93
CA LYS A 41 -10.14 -3.26 4.07
C LYS A 41 -9.93 -2.44 5.34
N ALA A 42 -10.81 -2.56 6.32
CA ALA A 42 -10.74 -1.75 7.54
C ALA A 42 -11.23 -2.54 8.75
N GLY A 43 -10.81 -2.14 9.94
CA GLY A 43 -11.21 -2.76 11.19
C GLY A 43 -10.42 -2.24 12.38
N SER A 44 -10.40 -3.02 13.45
CA SER A 44 -9.64 -2.74 14.67
C SER A 44 -8.68 -3.88 14.99
N ALA A 45 -7.49 -3.55 15.49
CA ALA A 45 -6.53 -4.51 16.00
C ALA A 45 -5.87 -4.00 17.28
N SER A 46 -5.49 -4.92 18.16
CA SER A 46 -4.63 -4.61 19.30
C SER A 46 -3.19 -4.55 18.80
N MET A 47 -2.61 -3.35 18.77
CA MET A 47 -1.33 -3.08 18.13
C MET A 47 -0.19 -2.90 19.13
N THR A 48 0.97 -3.46 18.77
CA THR A 48 2.17 -3.57 19.61
C THR A 48 3.35 -2.81 19.01
N PRO A 49 4.26 -2.27 19.84
CA PRO A 49 5.46 -1.58 19.36
C PRO A 49 6.53 -2.57 18.90
N HIS A 50 6.97 -2.46 17.65
CA HIS A 50 8.09 -3.22 17.07
C HIS A 50 9.34 -2.32 17.00
N ASP A 51 10.40 -2.64 17.75
CA ASP A 51 11.57 -1.77 17.88
C ASP A 51 12.74 -2.12 16.94
N ALA A 52 12.71 -3.31 16.33
CA ALA A 52 13.64 -3.73 15.28
C ALA A 52 12.99 -3.68 13.88
N TYR A 53 13.69 -3.13 12.89
CA TYR A 53 13.27 -3.21 11.49
C TYR A 53 13.43 -4.63 10.91
N SER A 54 12.49 -5.06 10.07
CA SER A 54 12.52 -6.28 9.25
C SER A 54 11.54 -6.17 8.06
N SER A 55 11.68 -7.05 7.05
CA SER A 55 10.73 -7.16 5.92
C SER A 55 10.80 -8.52 5.23
N SER A 56 9.74 -9.33 5.34
CA SER A 56 9.56 -10.62 4.66
C SER A 56 9.40 -10.53 3.13
N ILE A 57 9.05 -9.37 2.58
CA ILE A 57 9.05 -9.13 1.13
C ILE A 57 10.36 -8.51 0.62
N GLY A 58 11.34 -8.29 1.49
CA GLY A 58 12.66 -7.80 1.12
C GLY A 58 12.72 -6.30 0.81
N VAL A 59 11.88 -5.49 1.44
CA VAL A 59 11.97 -4.01 1.35
C VAL A 59 13.18 -3.51 2.12
N LEU A 60 13.89 -2.55 1.54
CA LEU A 60 15.16 -2.05 2.03
C LEU A 60 14.95 -0.90 3.00
N GLY A 61 15.25 -1.12 4.28
CA GLY A 61 15.01 -0.14 5.36
C GLY A 61 15.83 1.13 5.23
N CYS A 62 16.88 1.12 4.42
CA CYS A 62 17.72 2.29 4.14
C CYS A 62 17.21 3.15 2.98
N LYS A 63 16.03 2.81 2.43
CA LYS A 63 15.36 3.50 1.33
C LYS A 63 13.90 3.89 1.69
N ILE A 64 13.55 3.84 2.98
CA ILE A 64 12.22 4.18 3.52
C ILE A 64 12.32 4.80 4.93
N ASP A 65 11.27 5.48 5.39
CA ASP A 65 11.13 5.79 6.83
C ASP A 65 10.66 4.55 7.61
N ILE A 66 11.62 3.82 8.21
CA ILE A 66 11.34 2.65 9.04
C ILE A 66 10.53 2.96 10.32
N ASN A 67 10.35 4.24 10.66
CA ASN A 67 9.48 4.67 11.75
C ASN A 67 7.99 4.62 11.37
N ARG A 68 7.66 4.30 10.11
CA ARG A 68 6.30 4.21 9.57
C ARG A 68 6.05 2.84 8.90
N VAL A 69 6.30 1.76 9.63
CA VAL A 69 6.20 0.37 9.13
C VAL A 69 5.17 -0.44 9.91
N ALA A 70 4.48 -1.35 9.21
CA ALA A 70 3.50 -2.29 9.78
C ALA A 70 3.89 -3.76 9.49
N TYR A 71 3.82 -4.59 10.54
CA TYR A 71 4.21 -6.00 10.58
C TYR A 71 2.98 -6.82 10.99
N TRP A 72 2.23 -7.38 10.03
CA TRP A 72 0.86 -7.87 10.27
C TRP A 72 0.69 -9.37 10.05
N PRO A 73 -0.33 -10.04 10.62
CA PRO A 73 -0.41 -11.51 10.58
C PRO A 73 -0.62 -12.13 9.18
N PRO A 74 -1.44 -11.56 8.28
CA PRO A 74 -1.54 -12.06 6.90
C PRO A 74 -0.34 -11.58 6.06
N ALA A 75 0.04 -12.38 5.07
CA ALA A 75 1.03 -12.01 4.06
C ALA A 75 0.73 -10.65 3.39
N VAL A 76 1.80 -9.96 2.97
CA VAL A 76 1.73 -8.68 2.27
C VAL A 76 1.11 -8.87 0.87
N ASP A 77 0.26 -7.92 0.47
CA ASP A 77 -0.45 -7.91 -0.82
C ASP A 77 0.24 -6.93 -1.81
N CYS A 78 -0.03 -7.08 -3.11
CA CYS A 78 0.53 -6.20 -4.15
C CYS A 78 -0.14 -4.81 -4.25
N ASN A 79 -1.20 -4.57 -3.47
CA ASN A 79 -1.97 -3.32 -3.42
C ASN A 79 -2.14 -2.79 -1.99
N ASP A 80 -2.49 -3.65 -1.02
CA ASP A 80 -2.68 -3.26 0.40
C ASP A 80 -1.33 -3.05 1.14
N ILE A 81 -0.38 -2.34 0.52
CA ILE A 81 0.93 -2.01 1.09
C ILE A 81 0.94 -0.73 1.93
N CYS A 82 -0.15 0.05 1.92
CA CYS A 82 -0.28 1.29 2.70
C CYS A 82 -1.53 1.24 3.56
N VAL A 83 -1.38 1.49 4.86
CA VAL A 83 -2.47 1.45 5.83
C VAL A 83 -2.44 2.71 6.69
N ARG A 84 -3.60 3.34 6.91
CA ARG A 84 -3.75 4.40 7.91
C ARG A 84 -4.16 3.76 9.23
N VAL A 85 -3.43 4.06 10.29
CA VAL A 85 -3.75 3.64 11.67
C VAL A 85 -4.16 4.86 12.48
N THR A 86 -5.24 4.73 13.25
CA THR A 86 -5.85 5.81 14.04
C THR A 86 -6.08 5.39 15.49
N HIS A 87 -5.62 6.22 16.44
CA HIS A 87 -5.85 6.04 17.87
C HIS A 87 -5.95 7.40 18.57
N ALA A 88 -6.87 7.56 19.53
CA ALA A 88 -7.07 8.78 20.32
C ALA A 88 -7.17 10.10 19.51
N GLY A 89 -7.72 10.04 18.29
CA GLY A 89 -7.83 11.19 17.38
C GLY A 89 -6.55 11.53 16.59
N ARG A 90 -5.44 10.83 16.85
CA ARG A 90 -4.21 10.88 16.05
C ARG A 90 -4.24 9.79 14.99
N ASN A 91 -3.58 10.03 13.86
CA ASN A 91 -3.37 9.01 12.83
C ASN A 91 -1.97 9.13 12.21
N VAL A 92 -1.51 8.04 11.61
CA VAL A 92 -0.33 7.95 10.73
C VAL A 92 -0.63 6.99 9.59
N THR A 93 0.02 7.18 8.45
CA THR A 93 0.15 6.16 7.42
C THR A 93 1.37 5.28 7.73
N LEU A 94 1.27 4.00 7.39
CA LEU A 94 2.31 2.99 7.58
C LEU A 94 2.44 2.13 6.33
N LEU A 95 3.67 1.81 5.96
CA LEU A 95 4.01 0.88 4.90
C LEU A 95 3.97 -0.56 5.46
N ARG A 96 3.05 -1.38 4.96
CA ARG A 96 2.88 -2.78 5.36
C ARG A 96 3.75 -3.68 4.49
N ILE A 97 4.91 -4.04 5.04
CA ILE A 97 6.01 -4.71 4.31
C ILE A 97 6.59 -5.92 5.06
N ASP A 98 5.96 -6.30 6.17
CA ASP A 98 6.34 -7.51 6.89
C ASP A 98 5.14 -8.31 7.39
N GLN A 99 5.38 -9.59 7.64
CA GLN A 99 4.43 -10.54 8.17
C GLN A 99 4.87 -10.96 9.59
N SER A 100 4.00 -10.72 10.57
CA SER A 100 4.25 -11.15 11.95
C SER A 100 3.88 -12.62 12.15
N GLY A 101 4.33 -13.19 13.27
CA GLY A 101 3.88 -14.51 13.73
C GLY A 101 2.45 -14.57 14.28
N GLY A 102 1.68 -13.47 14.25
CA GLY A 102 0.29 -13.45 14.74
C GLY A 102 -0.21 -12.13 15.35
N ALA A 103 0.65 -11.15 15.62
CA ALA A 103 0.30 -9.84 16.19
C ALA A 103 0.18 -8.73 15.12
N HIS A 104 -0.45 -7.60 15.43
CA HIS A 104 -0.46 -6.43 14.54
C HIS A 104 0.57 -5.42 15.03
N ASP A 105 1.85 -5.75 14.86
CA ASP A 105 2.92 -4.88 15.31
C ASP A 105 3.11 -3.71 14.34
N ILE A 106 3.50 -2.56 14.87
CA ILE A 106 3.85 -1.36 14.11
C ILE A 106 5.14 -0.78 14.68
N SER A 107 5.94 -0.12 13.85
CA SER A 107 7.22 0.50 14.23
C SER A 107 7.07 1.35 15.51
N TYR A 108 7.99 1.17 16.46
CA TYR A 108 7.86 1.69 17.83
C TYR A 108 7.54 3.19 17.87
N ASP A 109 8.16 4.02 17.01
CA ASP A 109 7.85 5.45 16.92
C ASP A 109 6.38 5.73 16.56
N ALA A 110 5.80 4.99 15.62
CA ALA A 110 4.39 5.13 15.25
C ALA A 110 3.46 4.75 16.40
N TRP A 111 3.74 3.64 17.10
CA TRP A 111 3.01 3.25 18.30
C TRP A 111 3.12 4.31 19.42
N ASN A 112 4.32 4.85 19.62
CA ASN A 112 4.62 5.89 20.62
C ASN A 112 3.89 7.21 20.30
N TYR A 113 3.88 7.62 19.03
CA TYR A 113 3.18 8.81 18.57
C TYR A 113 1.65 8.65 18.64
N LEU A 114 1.11 7.51 18.23
CA LEU A 114 -0.33 7.23 18.29
C LEU A 114 -0.84 7.26 19.74
N THR A 115 -0.10 6.68 20.69
CA THR A 115 -0.45 6.65 22.11
C THR A 115 -0.21 7.98 22.84
N SER A 116 0.98 8.58 22.72
CA SER A 116 1.39 9.77 23.49
C SER A 116 1.26 11.11 22.76
N GLY A 117 1.32 11.10 21.42
CA GLY A 117 1.48 12.29 20.58
C GLY A 117 2.93 12.75 20.41
N LYS A 118 3.90 11.92 20.79
CA LYS A 118 5.34 12.21 20.75
C LYS A 118 6.14 11.09 20.08
N SER A 119 7.26 11.45 19.45
CA SER A 119 8.20 10.47 18.91
C SER A 119 8.80 9.61 20.03
N ALA A 120 9.13 8.35 19.73
CA ALA A 120 9.87 7.47 20.63
C ALA A 120 11.26 8.02 20.97
N THR A 121 11.89 8.83 20.11
CA THR A 121 13.18 9.50 20.43
C THR A 121 13.01 10.72 21.34
N GLU A 122 11.82 11.33 21.38
CA GLU A 122 11.54 12.52 22.19
C GLU A 122 10.99 12.18 23.58
N SER A 123 10.04 11.24 23.63
CA SER A 123 9.36 10.83 24.86
C SER A 123 9.02 9.33 24.79
N PRO A 124 10.01 8.44 24.99
CA PRO A 124 9.82 7.00 24.92
C PRO A 124 8.83 6.52 25.99
N GLN A 125 7.74 5.91 25.54
CA GLN A 125 6.75 5.24 26.36
C GLN A 125 7.02 3.72 26.40
N MET A 126 6.52 3.06 27.45
CA MET A 126 6.46 1.61 27.55
C MET A 126 5.00 1.19 27.76
N GLY A 127 4.62 0.08 27.13
CA GLY A 127 3.30 -0.54 27.24
C GLY A 127 3.28 -1.91 26.57
N GLY A 128 2.23 -2.17 25.80
CA GLY A 128 2.00 -3.43 25.10
C GLY A 128 0.89 -3.26 24.05
N PRO A 129 0.02 -4.25 23.82
CA PRO A 129 -1.12 -4.12 22.92
C PRO A 129 -2.03 -2.94 23.30
N VAL A 130 -2.37 -2.12 22.31
CA VAL A 130 -3.34 -1.02 22.43
C VAL A 130 -4.30 -1.12 21.24
N ASP A 131 -5.61 -1.07 21.50
CA ASP A 131 -6.60 -1.16 20.42
C ASP A 131 -6.61 0.10 19.55
N MET A 132 -6.38 -0.08 18.26
CA MET A 132 -6.33 0.97 17.24
C MET A 132 -7.23 0.61 16.06
N GLN A 133 -7.79 1.63 15.41
CA GLN A 133 -8.51 1.46 14.15
C GLN A 133 -7.52 1.50 12.99
N TRP A 134 -7.79 0.75 11.93
CA TRP A 134 -6.98 0.76 10.71
C TRP A 134 -7.84 0.66 9.45
N GLU A 135 -7.31 1.18 8.36
CA GLU A 135 -7.87 1.07 7.01
C GLU A 135 -6.74 0.96 5.98
N SER A 136 -6.86 0.07 4.99
CA SER A 136 -6.09 0.13 3.76
C SER A 136 -6.40 1.45 3.06
N VAL A 137 -5.36 2.15 2.62
CA VAL A 137 -5.49 3.39 1.85
C VAL A 137 -4.76 3.25 0.51
N ASP A 138 -5.02 4.17 -0.42
CA ASP A 138 -4.25 4.22 -1.66
C ASP A 138 -2.75 4.38 -1.35
N ALA A 139 -1.91 3.58 -2.01
CA ALA A 139 -0.48 3.51 -1.72
C ALA A 139 0.27 4.83 -1.91
N SER A 140 -0.27 5.79 -2.67
CA SER A 140 0.25 7.16 -2.73
C SER A 140 0.20 7.92 -1.39
N GLN A 141 -0.62 7.48 -0.42
CA GLN A 141 -0.65 8.02 0.94
C GLN A 141 0.54 7.53 1.81
N CYS A 142 1.41 6.67 1.27
CA CYS A 142 2.71 6.30 1.85
C CYS A 142 3.88 6.80 0.98
N ALA A 143 3.66 7.71 0.03
CA ALA A 143 4.71 8.21 -0.86
C ALA A 143 5.76 9.10 -0.18
N ASP A 144 5.51 9.54 1.07
CA ASP A 144 6.45 10.22 1.97
C ASP A 144 7.30 9.24 2.79
N ILE A 145 6.87 7.97 2.88
CA ILE A 145 7.61 6.88 3.52
C ILE A 145 8.58 6.21 2.52
N LEU A 146 8.38 6.42 1.22
CA LEU A 146 9.13 5.77 0.12
C LEU A 146 10.11 6.73 -0.56
N ASP A 147 11.37 6.29 -0.74
CA ASP A 147 12.36 7.03 -1.53
C ASP A 147 12.00 7.18 -3.03
N GLU A 148 12.75 8.05 -3.70
CA GLU A 148 12.91 8.16 -5.17
C GLU A 148 11.61 7.99 -5.98
N GLY A 149 10.64 8.85 -5.71
CA GLY A 149 9.42 8.98 -6.51
C GLY A 149 8.32 7.98 -6.15
N GLY A 150 8.30 7.46 -4.92
CA GLY A 150 7.20 6.64 -4.41
C GLY A 150 7.26 5.17 -4.86
N LYS A 151 8.43 4.70 -5.30
CA LYS A 151 8.64 3.31 -5.71
C LYS A 151 9.02 2.45 -4.50
N LEU A 152 8.44 1.25 -4.41
CA LEU A 152 8.79 0.28 -3.38
C LEU A 152 10.24 -0.22 -3.60
N PRO A 153 11.18 0.01 -2.66
CA PRO A 153 12.59 -0.31 -2.84
C PRO A 153 12.89 -1.73 -2.34
N LEU A 154 13.15 -2.63 -3.28
CA LEU A 154 13.22 -4.08 -3.04
C LEU A 154 14.62 -4.64 -3.26
N SER A 155 15.05 -5.58 -2.43
CA SER A 155 16.28 -6.36 -2.62
C SER A 155 16.18 -7.22 -3.88
N ALA A 156 17.10 -7.04 -4.82
CA ALA A 156 17.18 -7.85 -6.04
C ALA A 156 17.44 -9.34 -5.75
N SER A 157 18.10 -9.66 -4.63
CA SER A 157 18.42 -11.04 -4.26
C SER A 157 17.27 -11.76 -3.54
N ASN A 158 16.47 -11.03 -2.74
CA ASN A 158 15.54 -11.66 -1.79
C ASN A 158 14.04 -11.34 -1.99
N SER A 159 13.68 -10.35 -2.83
CA SER A 159 12.26 -9.97 -3.04
C SER A 159 11.52 -10.75 -4.14
N ILE A 160 12.24 -11.54 -4.95
CA ILE A 160 11.77 -11.93 -6.31
C ILE A 160 10.54 -12.86 -6.29
N ASN A 161 10.34 -13.65 -5.24
CA ASN A 161 9.11 -14.44 -5.07
C ASN A 161 7.87 -13.55 -4.87
N PHE A 162 8.00 -12.46 -4.10
CA PHE A 162 6.94 -11.46 -3.95
C PHE A 162 6.76 -10.67 -5.24
N LEU A 163 7.83 -10.10 -5.79
CA LEU A 163 7.75 -9.24 -6.98
C LEU A 163 7.18 -9.99 -8.19
N SER A 164 7.57 -11.25 -8.44
CA SER A 164 7.00 -12.04 -9.53
C SER A 164 5.50 -12.34 -9.34
N SER A 165 5.04 -12.55 -8.10
CA SER A 165 3.60 -12.70 -7.79
C SER A 165 2.80 -11.41 -8.03
N CYS A 166 3.46 -10.25 -7.91
CA CYS A 166 2.87 -8.94 -8.24
C CYS A 166 2.94 -8.63 -9.73
N LEU A 167 4.03 -8.97 -10.44
CA LEU A 167 4.13 -8.82 -11.90
C LEU A 167 3.12 -9.69 -12.66
N ALA A 168 2.73 -10.84 -12.09
CA ALA A 168 1.60 -11.65 -12.57
C ALA A 168 0.22 -10.96 -12.40
N GLN A 169 0.16 -9.88 -11.61
CA GLN A 169 -0.98 -8.99 -11.42
C GLN A 169 -0.61 -7.59 -11.97
N PRO A 170 -0.50 -7.42 -13.29
CA PRO A 170 0.14 -6.25 -13.92
C PRO A 170 -0.55 -4.92 -13.60
N ASP A 171 -1.80 -4.96 -13.16
CA ASP A 171 -2.52 -3.76 -12.72
C ASP A 171 -2.22 -3.30 -11.29
N SER A 172 -1.54 -4.13 -10.48
CA SER A 172 -1.27 -3.85 -9.07
C SER A 172 -0.30 -2.69 -8.83
N TYR A 173 -0.36 -2.08 -7.64
CA TYR A 173 0.54 -0.96 -7.31
C TYR A 173 2.01 -1.38 -7.39
N VAL A 174 2.37 -2.51 -6.79
CA VAL A 174 3.76 -3.00 -6.77
C VAL A 174 4.28 -3.34 -8.17
N ALA A 175 3.46 -3.93 -9.05
CA ALA A 175 3.85 -4.19 -10.44
C ALA A 175 4.27 -2.90 -11.18
N LYS A 176 3.58 -1.80 -10.91
CA LYS A 176 3.79 -0.49 -11.55
C LYS A 176 4.86 0.38 -10.86
N ASN A 177 5.03 0.24 -9.54
CA ASN A 177 5.78 1.17 -8.69
C ASN A 177 6.78 0.44 -7.78
N HIS A 178 7.78 -0.22 -8.37
CA HIS A 178 8.90 -0.82 -7.66
C HIS A 178 10.25 -0.40 -8.26
N VAL A 179 11.31 -0.64 -7.50
CA VAL A 179 12.71 -0.59 -7.97
C VAL A 179 13.49 -1.70 -7.27
N LEU A 180 14.35 -2.40 -8.02
CA LEU A 180 15.26 -3.41 -7.48
C LEU A 180 16.64 -2.79 -7.24
N TYR A 181 17.25 -3.09 -6.09
CA TYR A 181 18.65 -2.73 -5.79
C TYR A 181 19.49 -3.96 -5.48
N ASN A 182 20.78 -3.97 -5.79
CA ASN A 182 21.73 -5.04 -5.45
C ASN A 182 22.17 -5.02 -3.97
N ILE A 183 21.27 -4.58 -3.08
CA ILE A 183 21.42 -4.64 -1.63
C ILE A 183 20.82 -5.97 -1.15
N LEU A 184 21.61 -6.76 -0.43
CA LEU A 184 21.31 -8.16 -0.14
C LEU A 184 20.25 -8.33 0.95
N ASN A 185 20.32 -7.58 2.06
CA ASN A 185 19.42 -7.76 3.22
C ASN A 185 18.58 -6.50 3.53
N PRO A 186 17.39 -6.64 4.16
CA PRO A 186 16.53 -5.51 4.52
C PRO A 186 17.21 -4.46 5.41
N ALA A 187 18.14 -4.86 6.29
CA ALA A 187 18.94 -3.96 7.13
C ALA A 187 20.05 -3.19 6.38
N CYS A 188 20.21 -3.41 5.07
CA CYS A 188 21.20 -2.76 4.21
C CYS A 188 22.66 -2.84 4.71
N THR A 189 23.05 -3.92 5.37
CA THR A 189 24.44 -4.11 5.83
C THR A 189 25.32 -4.78 4.77
N TRP A 190 24.71 -5.38 3.74
CA TRP A 190 25.40 -6.15 2.69
C TRP A 190 24.91 -5.79 1.30
N GLY A 191 25.82 -5.74 0.32
CA GLY A 191 25.53 -5.52 -1.11
C GLY A 191 26.16 -4.24 -1.67
N VAL A 192 25.56 -3.74 -2.75
CA VAL A 192 25.97 -2.52 -3.45
C VAL A 192 24.72 -1.70 -3.76
N ASP A 193 24.76 -0.38 -3.54
CA ASP A 193 23.65 0.53 -3.88
C ASP A 193 23.66 0.84 -5.39
N GLU A 194 23.21 -0.13 -6.18
CA GLU A 194 23.04 -0.04 -7.62
C GLU A 194 21.67 -0.63 -8.02
N THR A 195 21.02 -0.03 -9.03
CA THR A 195 19.70 -0.48 -9.50
C THR A 195 19.81 -1.68 -10.44
N CYS A 196 18.93 -2.66 -10.28
CA CYS A 196 18.83 -3.86 -11.11
C CYS A 196 17.55 -3.86 -11.96
N THR A 197 17.54 -4.65 -13.04
CA THR A 197 16.37 -4.89 -13.90
C THR A 197 15.97 -6.36 -13.89
N LEU A 198 14.67 -6.65 -13.94
CA LEU A 198 14.14 -8.01 -14.03
C LEU A 198 13.28 -8.16 -15.29
N ASP A 199 13.57 -9.18 -16.11
CA ASP A 199 12.71 -9.62 -17.20
C ASP A 199 12.41 -11.11 -17.03
N LEU A 200 11.19 -11.42 -16.58
CA LEU A 200 10.72 -12.78 -16.31
C LEU A 200 10.52 -13.62 -17.59
N ALA A 201 10.56 -13.02 -18.79
CA ALA A 201 10.60 -13.77 -20.05
C ALA A 201 12.03 -14.27 -20.39
N VAL A 202 13.06 -13.72 -19.74
CA VAL A 202 14.48 -14.08 -19.94
C VAL A 202 15.05 -14.84 -18.75
N SER A 203 14.73 -14.42 -17.51
CA SER A 203 15.38 -14.91 -16.29
C SER A 203 14.49 -14.75 -15.05
N ASN A 204 14.57 -15.72 -14.12
CA ASN A 204 14.01 -15.59 -12.77
C ASN A 204 15.00 -14.95 -11.77
N GLN A 205 16.10 -14.38 -12.26
CA GLN A 205 17.12 -13.63 -11.50
C GLN A 205 17.32 -12.25 -12.15
N PRO A 206 17.31 -11.15 -11.38
CA PRO A 206 17.60 -9.82 -11.91
C PRO A 206 19.01 -9.70 -12.49
N SER A 207 19.14 -8.82 -13.47
CA SER A 207 20.44 -8.33 -13.95
C SER A 207 20.80 -7.04 -13.21
N CYS A 208 21.97 -7.01 -12.59
CA CYS A 208 22.56 -5.85 -11.93
C CYS A 208 23.90 -5.50 -12.64
N PRO A 209 24.43 -4.27 -12.49
CA PRO A 209 25.74 -3.91 -13.04
C PRO A 209 26.90 -4.72 -12.43
N GLY A 210 26.85 -4.99 -11.12
CA GLY A 210 27.72 -5.91 -10.40
C GLY A 210 27.11 -7.30 -10.22
N THR A 211 27.84 -8.19 -9.54
CA THR A 211 27.37 -9.54 -9.20
C THR A 211 26.15 -9.46 -8.28
N LEU A 212 25.05 -10.12 -8.63
CA LEU A 212 23.85 -10.21 -7.79
C LEU A 212 24.18 -10.89 -6.45
N GLY A 213 23.75 -10.28 -5.34
CA GLY A 213 23.84 -10.89 -4.00
C GLY A 213 25.22 -10.86 -3.35
N LEU A 214 26.02 -9.83 -3.66
CA LEU A 214 27.33 -9.61 -3.03
C LEU A 214 27.22 -9.44 -1.50
N THR A 215 28.09 -10.10 -0.76
CA THR A 215 28.29 -9.94 0.69
C THR A 215 29.34 -8.86 1.02
N THR A 216 29.46 -7.83 0.17
CA THR A 216 30.29 -6.66 0.44
C THR A 216 29.63 -5.81 1.53
N ALA A 217 30.39 -5.35 2.52
CA ALA A 217 29.84 -4.54 3.62
C ALA A 217 29.38 -3.16 3.13
N LEU A 218 28.10 -2.86 3.31
CA LEU A 218 27.47 -1.60 2.89
C LEU A 218 27.41 -0.64 4.09
N ALA A 219 28.43 0.21 4.23
CA ALA A 219 28.61 1.06 5.42
C ALA A 219 27.86 2.41 5.40
N ASN A 220 27.48 2.88 4.22
CA ASN A 220 27.01 4.27 4.03
C ASN A 220 25.52 4.49 4.29
N HIS A 221 24.73 3.42 4.43
CA HIS A 221 23.27 3.46 4.47
C HIS A 221 22.69 2.67 5.68
N PRO A 222 23.07 3.00 6.93
CA PRO A 222 22.71 2.22 8.11
C PRO A 222 21.24 2.37 8.49
N VAL A 223 20.48 1.27 8.44
CA VAL A 223 19.13 1.18 9.02
C VAL A 223 19.23 1.35 10.53
N THR A 224 18.42 2.25 11.11
CA THR A 224 18.60 2.73 12.49
C THR A 224 17.33 2.56 13.33
N ASN A 225 17.31 1.52 14.15
CA ASN A 225 16.26 1.17 15.11
C ASN A 225 16.23 2.17 16.28
N ILE A 226 15.09 2.26 16.99
CA ILE A 226 14.95 2.99 18.26
C ILE A 226 14.72 1.96 19.37
N ALA A 227 15.69 1.74 20.25
CA ALA A 227 15.63 0.69 21.27
C ALA A 227 14.50 0.95 22.29
N TYR A 228 13.64 -0.05 22.47
CA TYR A 228 12.36 0.08 23.20
C TYR A 228 12.50 0.69 24.60
N GLY A 229 11.64 1.67 24.92
CA GLY A 229 11.61 2.35 26.21
C GLY A 229 12.77 3.30 26.51
N THR A 230 13.76 3.43 25.61
CA THR A 230 14.98 4.22 25.89
C THR A 230 15.12 5.52 25.10
N GLY A 231 14.45 5.63 23.94
CA GLY A 231 14.63 6.72 22.99
C GLY A 231 16.01 6.78 22.32
N LYS A 232 16.89 5.80 22.57
CA LYS A 232 18.22 5.69 21.98
C LYS A 232 18.17 4.90 20.68
N THR A 233 18.99 5.30 19.72
CA THR A 233 19.10 4.64 18.42
C THR A 233 20.19 3.57 18.39
N SER A 234 19.98 2.51 17.60
CA SER A 234 20.98 1.47 17.30
C SER A 234 20.91 1.06 15.83
N VAL A 235 22.05 0.68 15.24
CA VAL A 235 22.08 0.16 13.87
C VAL A 235 21.44 -1.22 13.85
N ALA A 236 20.54 -1.46 12.90
CA ALA A 236 19.91 -2.76 12.68
C ALA A 236 20.92 -3.77 12.10
N THR A 237 20.91 -4.99 12.62
CA THR A 237 21.77 -6.08 12.14
C THR A 237 20.90 -7.30 11.81
N GLN A 238 20.98 -7.79 10.58
CA GLN A 238 20.28 -8.97 10.07
C GLN A 238 21.22 -9.82 9.22
#